data_AF-A0A7X8WSG8-F1
#
_entry.id   AF-A0A7X8WSG8-F1
#
_cell.length_a   1.000
_cell.length_b   1.000
_cell.length_c   1.000
_cell.angle_alpha   90.00
_cell.angle_beta   90.00
_cell.angle_gamma   90.00
#
_symmetry.space_group_name_H-M   'P 1'
#
loop_
_entity.id
_entity.type
_entity.pdbx_description
1 polymer ?
#
loop_
_entity_poly.entity_id
_entity_poly.type
_entity_poly.pdbx_seq_one_letter_code
_entity_poly.pdbx_strand_id
1 'polypeptide(L)' 'MSGQTLSPAQIGIGMRISVHPHTDQFANIILNALDETNKQLNLDHLEISTGEVSTYVGVKAGDAAQQLAEYATT' A
#
# COMPACT_ATOMS: atom_id res chain seq x y z
N MET A 1 -7.52 24.21 -18.35
CA MET A 1 -6.84 22.91 -18.50
C MET A 1 -7.89 21.90 -18.94
N SER A 2 -7.79 21.34 -20.14
CA SER A 2 -8.64 20.22 -20.55
C SER A 2 -8.22 19.00 -19.72
N GLY A 3 -9.01 18.64 -18.70
CA GLY A 3 -8.71 17.48 -17.86
C GLY A 3 -8.82 16.21 -18.70
N GLN A 4 -7.68 15.64 -19.09
CA GLN A 4 -7.68 14.27 -19.61
C GLN A 4 -8.03 13.33 -18.46
N THR A 5 -9.07 12.52 -18.65
CA THR A 5 -9.37 11.40 -17.77
C THR A 5 -8.30 10.34 -17.97
N LEU A 6 -7.48 10.11 -16.95
CA LEU A 6 -6.45 9.07 -16.95
C LEU A 6 -7.04 7.75 -16.42
N SER A 7 -6.68 6.63 -17.05
CA SER A 7 -7.06 5.30 -16.57
C SER A 7 -6.14 4.86 -15.42
N PRO A 8 -6.59 3.95 -14.53
CA PRO A 8 -5.73 3.41 -13.47
C PRO A 8 -4.42 2.80 -13.98
N ALA A 9 -4.41 2.22 -15.18
CA ALA A 9 -3.19 1.72 -15.81
C ALA A 9 -2.17 2.81 -16.17
N GLN A 10 -2.60 4.08 -16.28
CA GLN A 10 -1.75 5.24 -16.58
C GLN A 10 -1.23 5.94 -15.32
N ILE A 11 -1.94 5.83 -14.19
CA ILE A 11 -1.59 6.51 -12.93
C ILE A 11 -1.10 5.53 -11.84
N GLY A 12 -1.29 4.22 -12.04
CA GLY A 12 -1.07 3.21 -11.02
C GLY A 12 -2.21 3.16 -9.99
N ILE A 13 -2.14 2.16 -9.12
CA ILE A 13 -3.04 2.03 -7.97
C ILE A 13 -2.19 1.94 -6.72
N GLY A 14 -2.61 2.66 -5.69
CA GLY A 14 -1.97 2.58 -4.39
C GLY A 14 -2.95 2.88 -3.27
N MET A 15 -2.57 2.43 -2.09
CA MET A 15 -3.28 2.59 -0.84
C MET A 15 -2.35 3.23 0.18
N ARG A 16 -2.93 4.04 1.06
CA ARG A 16 -2.22 4.59 2.22
C ARG A 16 -2.89 4.04 3.47
N ILE A 17 -2.11 3.35 4.29
CA ILE A 17 -2.58 2.64 5.49
C ILE A 17 -1.93 3.25 6.73
N SER A 18 -2.74 3.43 7.78
CA SER A 18 -2.27 3.73 9.13
C SER A 18 -2.89 2.73 10.09
N VAL A 19 -2.04 2.00 10.81
CA VAL A 19 -2.47 1.03 11.82
C VAL A 19 -2.37 1.68 13.20
N HIS A 20 -3.44 1.57 13.99
CA HIS A 20 -3.51 2.19 15.32
C HIS A 20 -3.78 1.12 16.39
N PRO A 21 -2.74 0.43 16.88
CA PRO A 21 -2.90 -0.47 18.01
C PRO A 21 -3.22 0.33 19.27
N HIS A 22 -4.33 0.03 19.94
CA HIS A 22 -4.73 0.72 21.17
C HIS A 22 -4.02 0.08 22.39
N THR A 23 -2.70 0.26 22.46
CA THR A 23 -1.85 -0.29 23.53
C THR A 23 -0.53 0.47 23.60
N ASP A 24 0.12 0.47 24.78
CA ASP A 24 1.45 1.07 24.97
C ASP A 24 2.53 0.41 24.11
N GLN A 25 2.30 -0.82 23.64
CA GLN A 25 3.20 -1.56 22.76
C GLN A 25 3.01 -1.24 21.26
N PHE A 26 2.27 -0.18 20.92
CA PHE A 26 1.87 0.13 19.55
C PHE A 26 3.04 0.14 18.56
N ALA A 27 4.18 0.73 18.92
CA ALA A 27 5.34 0.84 18.04
C ALA A 27 5.91 -0.54 17.67
N ASN A 28 6.06 -1.43 18.66
CA ASN A 28 6.56 -2.78 18.44
C ASN A 28 5.61 -3.59 17.56
N ILE A 29 4.30 -3.44 17.75
CA ILE A 29 3.29 -4.12 16.94
C ILE A 29 3.37 -3.68 15.48
N ILE A 30 3.45 -2.36 15.22
CA ILE A 30 3.52 -1.81 13.87
C ILE A 30 4.81 -2.28 13.17
N LEU A 31 5.96 -2.16 13.84
CA LEU A 31 7.25 -2.54 13.25
C LEU A 31 7.33 -4.05 12.98
N ASN A 32 6.86 -4.88 13.92
CA ASN A 32 6.83 -6.33 13.73
C ASN A 32 5.88 -6.73 12.58
N ALA A 33 4.72 -6.07 12.45
CA ALA A 33 3.80 -6.36 11.35
C ALA A 33 4.43 -6.05 9.99
N LEU A 34 5.17 -4.95 9.86
CA LEU A 34 5.89 -4.59 8.63
C LEU A 34 7.01 -5.60 8.34
N ASP A 35 7.79 -5.99 9.35
CA ASP A 35 8.88 -6.96 9.21
C ASP A 35 8.36 -8.36 8.82
N GLU A 36 7.29 -8.84 9.47
CA GLU A 36 6.64 -10.10 9.12
C GLU A 36 6.06 -10.07 7.69
N THR A 37 5.47 -8.95 7.28
CA THR A 37 4.95 -8.80 5.91
C THR A 37 6.08 -8.90 4.88
N ASN A 38 7.22 -8.25 5.13
CA ASN A 38 8.40 -8.34 4.26
C ASN A 38 9.00 -9.76 4.18
N LYS A 39 8.87 -10.56 5.24
CA LYS A 39 9.37 -11.95 5.27
C LYS A 39 8.44 -12.93 4.59
N GLN A 40 7.12 -12.73 4.72
CA GLN A 40 6.11 -13.70 4.27
C GLN A 40 5.67 -13.49 2.83
N LEU A 41 5.79 -12.27 2.30
CA LEU A 41 5.30 -11.92 0.96
C LEU A 41 6.46 -11.50 0.05
N ASN A 42 6.37 -11.87 -1.22
CA ASN A 42 7.20 -11.24 -2.25
C ASN A 42 6.60 -9.88 -2.60
N LEU A 43 7.30 -8.81 -2.25
CA LEU A 43 6.86 -7.42 -2.41
C LEU A 43 7.62 -6.69 -3.53
N ASP A 44 8.43 -7.39 -4.33
CA ASP A 44 9.36 -6.78 -5.31
C ASP A 44 8.66 -5.94 -6.39
N HIS A 45 7.36 -6.16 -6.58
CA HIS A 45 6.52 -5.47 -7.55
C HIS A 45 5.73 -4.30 -6.93
N LEU A 46 5.87 -4.06 -5.62
CA LEU A 46 5.18 -3.00 -4.89
C LEU A 46 6.16 -1.89 -4.50
N GLU A 47 5.75 -0.65 -4.72
CA GLU A 47 6.36 0.53 -4.14
C GLU A 47 5.82 0.72 -2.72
N ILE A 48 6.69 0.53 -1.73
CA ILE A 48 6.34 0.68 -0.32
C ILE A 48 7.17 1.81 0.29
N SER A 49 6.49 2.77 0.92
CA SER A 49 7.14 3.90 1.58
C SER A 49 6.42 4.24 2.89
N THR A 50 7.10 4.05 4.01
CA THR A 50 6.61 4.42 5.35
C THR A 50 7.11 5.81 5.73
N GLY A 51 6.17 6.71 6.04
CA GLY A 51 6.45 8.01 6.64
C GLY A 51 6.00 8.07 8.10
N GLU A 52 6.02 9.27 8.69
CA GLU A 52 5.70 9.48 10.11
C GLU A 52 4.25 9.07 10.48
N VAL A 53 3.29 9.24 9.57
CA VAL A 53 1.86 9.06 9.86
C VAL A 53 1.28 7.78 9.23
N SER A 54 1.85 7.32 8.13
CA SER A 54 1.25 6.28 7.29
C SER A 54 2.27 5.59 6.41
N THR A 55 1.90 4.40 5.95
CA THR A 55 2.61 3.65 4.92
C THR A 55 1.85 3.73 3.61
N TYR A 56 2.55 4.13 2.55
CA TYR A 56 2.08 4.00 1.17
C TYR A 56 2.47 2.63 0.62
N VAL A 57 1.54 1.98 -0.08
CA VAL A 57 1.76 0.75 -0.84
C VAL A 57 1.11 0.93 -2.19
N GLY A 58 1.84 0.80 -3.29
CA GLY A 58 1.27 0.96 -4.62
C GLY A 58 2.05 0.27 -5.71
N VAL A 59 1.48 0.25 -6.90
CA VAL A 59 2.05 -0.36 -8.09
C VAL A 59 1.61 0.43 -9.32
N LYS A 60 2.53 0.66 -10.25
CA LYS A 60 2.25 1.46 -11.45
C LYS A 60 1.60 0.64 -12.58
N ALA A 61 1.90 -0.64 -12.70
CA ALA A 61 1.39 -1.52 -13.75
C ALA A 61 1.52 -3.01 -13.38
N GLY A 62 0.74 -3.87 -14.04
CA GLY A 62 0.81 -5.34 -13.88
C GLY A 62 -0.36 -5.92 -13.07
N ASP A 63 -0.37 -7.25 -12.92
CA ASP A 63 -1.48 -8.01 -12.29
C ASP A 63 -1.79 -7.54 -10.86
N ALA A 64 -0.78 -7.08 -10.12
CA ALA A 64 -0.95 -6.53 -8.78
C ALA A 64 -1.76 -5.22 -8.76
N ALA A 65 -1.72 -4.42 -9.83
CA ALA A 65 -2.57 -3.23 -9.96
C ALA A 65 -4.04 -3.64 -10.05
N GLN A 66 -4.32 -4.72 -10.79
CA GLN A 66 -5.67 -5.26 -10.93
C GLN A 66 -6.18 -5.87 -9.62
N GLN A 67 -5.32 -6.59 -8.88
CA GLN A 67 -5.67 -7.11 -7.55
C GLN A 67 -5.96 -5.99 -6.52
N LEU A 68 -5.18 -4.90 -6.56
CA LEU A 68 -5.45 -3.72 -5.73
C LEU A 68 -6.73 -2.98 -6.16
N ALA A 69 -7.03 -2.96 -7.46
CA ALA A 69 -8.28 -2.40 -7.97
C ALA A 69 -9.50 -3.17 -7.45
N GLU A 70 -9.42 -4.51 -7.47
CA GLU A 70 -10.49 -5.41 -7.01
C GLU A 70 -10.76 -5.20 -5.51
N TYR A 71 -9.70 -5.14 -4.68
CA TYR A 71 -9.84 -4.89 -3.24
C TYR A 71 -10.53 -3.55 -2.92
N ALA A 72 -10.26 -2.49 -3.69
CA ALA A 72 -10.86 -1.17 -3.49
C ALA A 72 -12.35 -1.08 -3.87
N THR A 73 -12.89 -2.09 -4.56
CA THR A 73 -14.32 -2.16 -4.95
C THR A 73 -15.18 -3.01 -4.02
N THR A 74 -14.56 -3.68 -3.04
CA THR A 74 -15.22 -4.40 -1.93
C THR A 74 -15.43 -3.50 -0.71
#